data_AF-A0A1X1XSD5-F1
#
_entry.id   AF-A0A1X1XSD5-F1
#
_cell.length_a   1.000
_cell.length_b   1.000
_cell.length_c   1.000
_cell.angle_alpha   90.00
_cell.angle_beta   90.00
_cell.angle_gamma   90.00
#
_symmetry.space_group_name_H-M   'P 1'
#
loop_
_entity.id
_entity.type
_entity.pdbx_description
1 polymer ?
#
loop_
_entity_poly.entity_id
_entity_poly.type
_entity_poly.pdbx_seq_one_letter_code
_entity_poly.pdbx_strand_id
1 'polypeptide(L)'
;MWPIDADARGALVCTRAGCNNTYAMLNLTKDRGLAVVDVQVRRLYDPRSHVDVQVSLGDGTNLPYLTAPLLEDLIARPHRQYPWLVVARGDHWFIQAHFAPDADCVLEYRDGGPERHFGASTSDRAVVPTVIWQWVIEDPAWRVALCWQRADHLS
;
A
#
# COMPACT_ATOMS: atom_id res chain seq x y z
N MET A 1 29.34 -8.62 10.42
CA MET A 1 28.32 -8.93 9.39
C MET A 1 28.09 -10.43 9.48
N TRP A 2 26.89 -10.88 9.85
CA TRP A 2 26.57 -12.31 9.79
C TRP A 2 26.70 -12.74 8.31
N PRO A 3 27.29 -13.90 7.99
CA PRO A 3 27.33 -14.36 6.61
C PRO A 3 25.91 -14.48 6.07
N ILE A 4 25.68 -13.94 4.87
CA ILE A 4 24.46 -14.20 4.12
C ILE A 4 24.55 -15.66 3.68
N ASP A 5 23.77 -16.53 4.32
CA ASP A 5 23.63 -17.92 3.89
C ASP A 5 22.66 -17.93 2.70
N ALA A 6 23.22 -18.14 1.51
CA ALA A 6 22.50 -18.11 0.24
C ALA A 6 22.70 -19.42 -0.50
N ASP A 7 21.60 -20.01 -0.99
CA ASP A 7 21.61 -21.17 -1.87
C ASP A 7 20.57 -21.01 -3.00
N ALA A 8 20.35 -22.08 -3.78
CA ALA A 8 19.40 -22.07 -4.89
C ALA A 8 17.94 -21.77 -4.48
N ARG A 9 17.61 -21.83 -3.18
CA ARG A 9 16.28 -21.55 -2.63
C ARG A 9 16.12 -20.11 -2.18
N GLY A 10 17.21 -19.35 -2.05
CA GLY A 10 17.20 -17.94 -1.66
C GLY A 10 18.28 -17.60 -0.64
N ALA A 11 18.11 -16.48 0.05
CA ALA A 11 19.02 -16.01 1.08
C ALA A 11 18.26 -15.47 2.29
N LEU A 12 18.82 -15.68 3.49
CA LEU A 12 18.34 -15.02 4.71
C LEU A 12 19.18 -13.77 4.97
N VAL A 13 18.52 -12.61 4.99
CA VAL A 13 19.16 -11.33 5.27
C VAL A 13 18.68 -10.83 6.62
N CYS A 14 19.55 -10.94 7.63
CA CYS A 14 19.31 -10.35 8.94
C CYS A 14 19.54 -8.84 8.87
N THR A 15 18.48 -8.07 9.14
CA THR A 15 18.56 -6.61 9.16
C THR A 15 18.38 -6.08 10.59
N ARG A 16 18.85 -4.86 10.85
CA ARG A 16 18.63 -4.20 12.15
C ARG A 16 17.33 -3.41 12.12
N ALA A 17 16.58 -3.43 13.22
CA ALA A 17 15.36 -2.64 13.37
C ALA A 17 15.63 -1.13 13.18
N GLY A 18 14.67 -0.41 12.59
CA GLY A 18 14.69 1.05 12.46
C GLY A 18 15.38 1.60 11.20
N CYS A 19 15.76 0.76 10.23
CA CYS A 19 16.23 1.23 8.92
C CYS A 19 15.20 0.86 7.84
N ASN A 20 15.17 1.62 6.73
CA ASN A 20 14.37 1.34 5.52
C ASN A 20 14.84 0.08 4.76
N ASN A 21 15.22 -0.98 5.49
CA ASN A 21 15.78 -2.21 4.93
C ASN A 21 14.78 -2.91 4.03
N THR A 22 13.51 -2.97 4.43
CA THR A 22 12.44 -3.53 3.61
C THR A 22 12.36 -2.80 2.27
N TYR A 23 12.26 -1.47 2.27
CA TYR A 23 12.24 -0.67 1.05
C TYR A 23 13.47 -0.91 0.16
N ALA A 24 14.67 -0.97 0.75
CA ALA A 24 15.90 -1.23 0.02
C ALA A 24 15.90 -2.63 -0.62
N MET A 25 15.50 -3.66 0.13
CA MET A 25 15.39 -5.03 -0.37
C MET A 25 14.38 -5.12 -1.51
N LEU A 26 13.21 -4.51 -1.37
CA LEU A 26 12.17 -4.51 -2.40
C LEU A 26 12.64 -3.84 -3.70
N ASN A 27 13.38 -2.73 -3.62
CA ASN A 27 13.98 -2.12 -4.81
C ASN A 27 15.04 -3.01 -5.46
N LEU A 28 15.86 -3.71 -4.67
CA LEU A 28 16.87 -4.63 -5.20
C LEU A 28 16.25 -5.86 -5.87
N THR A 29 15.08 -6.30 -5.41
CA THR A 29 14.49 -7.57 -5.86
C THR A 29 13.42 -7.43 -6.93
N LYS A 30 12.72 -6.28 -7.01
CA LYS A 30 11.53 -6.13 -7.86
C LYS A 30 11.79 -6.43 -9.34
N ASP A 31 12.88 -5.89 -9.90
CA ASP A 31 13.24 -6.05 -11.32
C ASP A 31 13.87 -7.42 -11.62
N ARG A 32 14.15 -8.21 -10.59
CA ARG A 32 14.72 -9.56 -10.69
C ARG A 32 13.66 -10.64 -10.49
N GLY A 33 12.40 -10.27 -10.26
CA GLY A 33 11.33 -11.23 -9.99
C GLY A 33 11.52 -12.01 -8.68
N LEU A 34 12.34 -11.49 -7.75
CA LEU A 34 12.65 -12.15 -6.49
C LEU A 34 11.67 -11.70 -5.41
N ALA A 35 10.92 -12.64 -4.86
CA ALA A 35 10.00 -12.35 -3.76
C ALA A 35 10.78 -12.14 -2.45
N VAL A 36 10.29 -11.21 -1.62
CA VAL A 36 10.80 -10.98 -0.27
C VAL A 36 9.75 -11.42 0.72
N VAL A 37 10.14 -12.19 1.74
CA VAL A 37 9.28 -12.53 2.86
C VAL A 37 9.79 -11.82 4.10
N ASP A 38 8.98 -10.93 4.66
CA ASP A 38 9.21 -10.39 6.00
C ASP A 38 8.60 -11.35 7.02
N VAL A 39 9.47 -12.07 7.73
CA VAL A 39 9.07 -13.07 8.73
C VAL A 39 8.53 -12.44 10.01
N GLN A 40 8.85 -11.18 10.31
CA GLN A 40 8.40 -10.50 11.53
C GLN A 40 6.92 -10.12 11.41
N VAL A 41 6.52 -9.54 10.27
CA VAL A 41 5.12 -9.21 9.98
C VAL A 41 4.37 -10.30 9.21
N ARG A 42 5.07 -11.39 8.87
CA ARG A 42 4.55 -12.54 8.10
C ARG A 42 3.91 -12.11 6.79
N ARG A 43 4.62 -11.30 6.00
CA ARG A 43 4.14 -10.75 4.72
C ARG A 43 5.04 -11.17 3.57
N LEU A 44 4.40 -11.56 2.47
CA LEU A 44 5.05 -11.85 1.19
C LEU A 44 4.95 -10.62 0.28
N TYR A 45 6.08 -10.21 -0.26
CA TYR A 45 6.19 -9.19 -1.29
C TYR A 45 6.65 -9.89 -2.59
N ASP A 46 5.70 -10.37 -3.40
CA ASP A 46 5.97 -10.89 -4.74
C ASP A 46 5.94 -9.71 -5.74
N PRO A 47 7.04 -9.41 -6.45
CA PRO A 47 7.11 -8.29 -7.38
C PRO A 47 6.57 -8.60 -8.78
N ARG A 48 6.08 -9.82 -9.05
CA ARG A 48 5.50 -10.14 -10.36
C ARG A 48 4.28 -9.25 -10.61
N SER A 49 4.24 -8.65 -11.80
CA SER A 49 3.20 -7.70 -12.22
C SER A 49 3.10 -6.46 -11.33
N HIS A 50 4.22 -6.03 -10.71
CA HIS A 50 4.23 -4.81 -9.91
C HIS A 50 4.01 -3.55 -10.76
N VAL A 51 3.39 -2.56 -10.12
CA VAL A 51 3.34 -1.18 -10.59
C VAL A 51 4.23 -0.35 -9.67
N ASP A 52 5.12 0.43 -10.27
CA ASP A 52 5.96 1.39 -9.53
C ASP A 52 5.09 2.52 -8.98
N VAL A 53 4.89 2.50 -7.67
CA VAL A 53 4.09 3.47 -6.94
C VAL A 53 4.52 3.48 -5.48
N GLN A 54 4.58 4.67 -4.87
CA GLN A 54 4.95 4.75 -3.45
C GLN A 54 3.75 4.36 -2.59
N VAL A 55 3.99 3.48 -1.62
CA VAL A 55 2.99 3.09 -0.63
C VAL A 55 3.54 3.37 0.76
N SER A 56 2.77 4.04 1.60
CA SER A 56 3.10 4.28 3.01
C SER A 56 2.07 3.60 3.90
N LEU A 57 2.54 2.89 4.92
CA LEU A 57 1.71 2.18 5.89
C LEU A 57 1.77 2.83 7.27
N GLY A 58 0.75 2.58 8.08
CA GLY A 58 0.66 3.16 9.42
C GLY A 58 1.73 2.76 10.44
N ASP A 59 2.53 1.73 10.17
CA ASP A 59 3.70 1.36 10.97
C ASP A 59 5.00 2.05 10.54
N GLY A 60 4.92 2.98 9.57
CA GLY A 60 6.07 3.67 8.99
C GLY A 60 6.76 2.91 7.85
N THR A 61 6.29 1.71 7.50
CA THR A 61 6.80 0.97 6.34
C THR A 61 6.47 1.71 5.05
N ASN A 62 7.47 1.82 4.17
CA ASN A 62 7.28 2.28 2.80
C ASN A 62 7.56 1.15 1.81
N LEU A 63 6.78 1.08 0.73
CA LEU A 63 6.94 0.12 -0.35
C LEU A 63 7.19 0.88 -1.67
N PRO A 64 8.12 0.41 -2.52
CA PRO A 64 8.44 1.07 -3.79
C PRO A 64 7.51 0.66 -4.94
N TYR A 65 6.63 -0.32 -4.70
CA TYR A 65 5.70 -0.84 -5.69
C TYR A 65 4.45 -1.42 -5.02
N LEU A 66 3.44 -1.69 -5.83
CA LEU A 66 2.25 -2.42 -5.42
C LEU A 66 1.88 -3.49 -6.45
N THR A 67 1.31 -4.59 -5.98
CA THR A 67 0.59 -5.58 -6.80
C THR A 67 -0.83 -5.73 -6.25
N ALA A 68 -1.78 -6.16 -7.08
CA ALA A 68 -3.15 -6.40 -6.60
C ALA A 68 -3.20 -7.38 -5.39
N PRO A 69 -2.50 -8.55 -5.41
CA PRO A 69 -2.49 -9.44 -4.25
C PRO A 69 -1.85 -8.83 -3.01
N LEU A 70 -0.81 -8.01 -3.17
CA LEU A 70 -0.19 -7.31 -2.05
C LEU A 70 -1.16 -6.28 -1.45
N LEU A 71 -1.89 -5.54 -2.27
CA LEU A 71 -2.91 -4.59 -1.82
C LEU A 71 -4.02 -5.28 -1.03
N GLU A 72 -4.55 -6.39 -1.54
CA GLU A 72 -5.53 -7.22 -0.84
C GLU A 72 -5.01 -7.65 0.53
N ASP A 73 -3.75 -8.11 0.60
CA ASP A 73 -3.13 -8.51 1.85
C ASP A 73 -2.97 -7.36 2.86
N LEU A 74 -2.57 -6.18 2.38
CA LEU A 74 -2.41 -4.97 3.20
C LEU A 74 -3.74 -4.54 3.83
N ILE A 75 -4.83 -4.64 3.07
CA ILE A 75 -6.18 -4.28 3.53
C ILE A 75 -6.77 -5.35 4.44
N ALA A 76 -6.52 -6.63 4.17
CA ALA A 76 -7.00 -7.73 5.01
C ALA A 76 -6.26 -7.81 6.36
N ARG A 77 -5.00 -7.37 6.40
CA ARG A 77 -4.14 -7.41 7.59
C ARG A 77 -3.49 -6.04 7.85
N PRO A 78 -4.30 -5.00 8.18
CA PRO A 78 -3.79 -3.66 8.41
C PRO A 78 -3.04 -3.59 9.75
N HIS A 79 -2.25 -2.53 9.95
CA HIS A 79 -1.61 -2.29 11.23
C HIS A 79 -2.68 -2.00 12.31
N ARG A 80 -2.59 -2.65 13.48
CA ARG A 80 -3.65 -2.63 14.50
C ARG A 80 -3.93 -1.25 15.10
N GLN A 81 -2.88 -0.45 15.33
CA GLN A 81 -3.01 0.87 15.96
C GLN A 81 -3.17 2.00 14.94
N TYR A 82 -2.70 1.77 13.72
CA TYR A 82 -2.66 2.77 12.65
C TYR A 82 -3.17 2.11 11.37
N PRO A 83 -4.47 1.78 11.27
CA PRO A 83 -5.02 0.97 10.20
C PRO A 83 -5.25 1.82 8.94
N TRP A 84 -4.19 2.40 8.40
CA TRP A 84 -4.24 3.21 7.19
C TRP A 84 -3.12 2.83 6.22
N LEU A 85 -3.37 3.13 4.95
CA LEU A 85 -2.37 3.15 3.90
C LEU A 85 -2.57 4.36 2.99
N VAL A 86 -1.48 4.82 2.39
CA VAL A 86 -1.48 5.87 1.36
C VAL A 86 -0.74 5.32 0.15
N VAL A 87 -1.30 5.51 -1.04
CA VAL A 87 -0.66 5.22 -2.33
C VAL A 87 -0.50 6.52 -3.08
N ALA A 88 0.73 6.87 -3.48
CA ALA A 88 1.05 8.18 -4.05
C ALA A 88 1.87 8.07 -5.35
N ARG A 89 1.54 8.96 -6.30
CA ARG A 89 2.31 9.21 -7.54
C ARG A 89 3.07 10.53 -7.51
N GLY A 90 2.86 11.32 -6.47
CA GLY A 90 3.49 12.62 -6.22
C GLY A 90 2.80 13.30 -5.04
N ASP A 91 3.31 14.46 -4.62
CA ASP A 91 2.89 15.12 -3.37
C ASP A 91 1.38 15.48 -3.34
N HIS A 92 0.81 15.76 -4.50
CA HIS A 92 -0.59 16.14 -4.64
C HIS A 92 -1.45 15.10 -5.35
N TRP A 93 -0.92 13.90 -5.61
CA TRP A 93 -1.63 12.80 -6.27
C TRP A 93 -1.52 11.55 -5.42
N PHE A 94 -2.53 11.32 -4.59
CA PHE A 94 -2.62 10.15 -3.74
C PHE A 94 -4.04 9.64 -3.64
N ILE A 95 -4.16 8.36 -3.28
CA ILE A 95 -5.35 7.77 -2.69
C ILE A 95 -4.95 7.16 -1.35
N GLN A 96 -5.73 7.40 -0.32
CA GLN A 96 -5.53 6.85 1.01
C GLN A 96 -6.78 6.14 1.48
N ALA A 97 -6.59 5.22 2.41
CA ALA A 97 -7.70 4.56 3.05
C ALA A 97 -7.40 4.30 4.54
N HIS A 98 -8.44 4.42 5.35
CA HIS A 98 -8.43 4.17 6.78
C HIS A 98 -9.49 3.11 7.12
N PHE A 99 -9.10 2.11 7.90
CA PHE A 99 -9.82 0.85 8.11
C PHE A 99 -10.06 0.55 9.59
N ALA A 100 -10.58 1.51 10.35
CA ALA A 100 -10.84 1.29 11.77
C ALA A 100 -11.68 0.02 12.03
N PRO A 101 -11.36 -0.78 13.07
CA PRO A 101 -12.21 -1.88 13.49
C PRO A 101 -13.65 -1.38 13.74
N ASP A 102 -14.65 -2.17 13.31
CA ASP A 102 -16.07 -1.90 13.55
C ASP A 102 -16.62 -0.58 13.01
N ALA A 103 -15.88 0.05 12.08
CA ALA A 103 -16.30 1.26 11.36
C ALA A 103 -16.25 1.05 9.85
N ASP A 104 -16.95 1.93 9.15
CA ASP A 104 -16.85 2.09 7.71
C ASP A 104 -15.42 2.42 7.31
N CYS A 105 -15.01 1.92 6.16
CA CYS A 105 -13.74 2.30 5.55
C CYS A 105 -13.89 3.69 4.95
N VAL A 106 -12.97 4.58 5.30
CA VAL A 106 -12.91 5.93 4.73
C VAL A 106 -11.81 5.92 3.68
N LEU A 107 -12.15 6.31 2.46
CA LEU A 107 -11.20 6.53 1.37
C LEU A 107 -11.16 8.02 1.07
N GLU A 108 -9.96 8.52 0.81
CA GLU A 108 -9.77 9.88 0.32
C GLU A 108 -8.78 9.88 -0.83
N TYR A 109 -8.93 10.82 -1.76
CA TYR A 109 -7.92 11.05 -2.78
C TYR A 109 -7.69 12.53 -3.00
N ARG A 110 -6.51 12.85 -3.52
CA ARG A 110 -6.15 14.18 -4.00
C ARG A 110 -5.74 14.13 -5.45
N ASP A 111 -6.25 15.06 -6.25
CA ASP A 111 -6.02 15.12 -7.70
C ASP A 111 -5.30 16.43 -8.10
N GLY A 112 -4.07 16.60 -7.63
CA GLY A 112 -3.17 17.69 -8.04
C GLY A 112 -3.22 18.97 -7.21
N GLY A 113 -4.01 19.03 -6.14
CA GLY A 113 -4.03 20.16 -5.22
C GLY A 113 -5.00 20.00 -4.05
N PRO A 114 -4.84 20.77 -2.96
CA PRO A 114 -5.72 20.69 -1.79
C PRO A 114 -7.19 21.00 -2.11
N GLU A 115 -7.47 21.81 -3.12
CA GLU A 115 -8.83 22.14 -3.61
C GLU A 115 -9.51 20.98 -4.36
N ARG A 116 -8.74 19.95 -4.72
CA ARG A 116 -9.20 18.72 -5.39
C ARG A 116 -9.00 17.52 -4.47
N HIS A 117 -9.50 17.65 -3.25
CA HIS A 117 -9.50 16.61 -2.23
C HIS A 117 -10.91 16.10 -2.02
N PHE A 118 -11.09 14.80 -2.14
CA PHE A 118 -12.39 14.15 -2.04
C PHE A 118 -12.32 12.97 -1.06
N GLY A 119 -13.44 12.69 -0.40
CA GLY A 119 -13.62 11.57 0.51
C GLY A 119 -14.87 10.76 0.18
N ALA A 120 -14.87 9.50 0.57
CA ALA A 120 -16.03 8.61 0.55
C ALA A 120 -15.93 7.61 1.70
N SER A 121 -17.06 7.17 2.21
CA SER A 121 -17.15 6.10 3.22
C SER A 121 -17.88 4.89 2.65
N THR A 122 -17.43 3.68 2.99
CA THR A 122 -18.07 2.43 2.58
C THR A 122 -18.02 1.38 3.68
N SER A 123 -19.14 0.69 3.90
CA SER A 123 -19.21 -0.50 4.76
C SER A 123 -18.74 -1.77 4.04
N ASP A 124 -18.72 -1.77 2.71
CA ASP A 124 -18.17 -2.86 1.89
C ASP A 124 -16.65 -2.75 1.83
N ARG A 125 -15.96 -3.58 2.62
CA ARG A 125 -14.48 -3.62 2.64
C ARG A 125 -13.88 -4.24 1.38
N ALA A 126 -14.63 -5.05 0.64
CA ALA A 126 -14.13 -5.73 -0.56
C ALA A 126 -13.98 -4.76 -1.74
N VAL A 127 -14.71 -3.64 -1.74
CA VAL A 127 -14.59 -2.61 -2.79
C VAL A 127 -13.27 -1.83 -2.70
N VAL A 128 -12.69 -1.69 -1.50
CA VAL A 128 -11.52 -0.86 -1.25
C VAL A 128 -10.28 -1.29 -2.06
N PRO A 129 -9.81 -2.56 -2.03
CA PRO A 129 -8.68 -2.98 -2.85
C PRO A 129 -8.94 -2.73 -4.34
N THR A 130 -10.17 -2.93 -4.81
CA THR A 130 -10.56 -2.69 -6.20
C THR A 130 -10.40 -1.22 -6.58
N VAL A 131 -10.95 -0.31 -5.78
CA VAL A 131 -10.88 1.15 -6.03
C VAL A 131 -9.45 1.64 -6.04
N ILE A 132 -8.64 1.23 -5.05
CA ILE A 132 -7.25 1.65 -4.96
C ILE A 132 -6.43 1.05 -6.11
N TRP A 133 -6.66 -0.21 -6.48
CA TRP A 133 -5.98 -0.82 -7.61
C TRP A 133 -6.31 -0.13 -8.93
N GLN A 134 -7.60 0.14 -9.19
CA GLN A 134 -8.05 0.91 -10.35
C GLN A 134 -7.42 2.31 -10.38
N TRP A 135 -7.32 2.98 -9.23
CA TRP A 135 -6.57 4.22 -9.13
C TRP A 135 -5.11 4.01 -9.58
N VAL A 136 -4.42 2.99 -9.04
CA VAL A 136 -3.00 2.64 -9.32
C VAL A 136 -2.72 2.29 -10.77
N ILE A 137 -3.66 1.70 -11.50
CA ILE A 137 -3.51 1.39 -12.93
C ILE A 137 -4.13 2.44 -13.86
N GLU A 138 -4.61 3.55 -13.30
CA GLU A 138 -5.25 4.66 -14.05
C GLU A 138 -6.57 4.26 -14.75
N ASP A 139 -7.26 3.22 -14.26
CA ASP A 139 -8.58 2.84 -14.75
C ASP A 139 -9.65 3.82 -14.22
N PRO A 140 -10.35 4.58 -15.08
CA PRO A 140 -11.31 5.59 -14.63
C PRO A 140 -12.50 5.04 -13.83
N ALA A 141 -12.74 3.73 -13.81
CA ALA A 141 -13.82 3.09 -13.05
C ALA A 141 -13.80 3.43 -11.55
N TRP A 142 -12.63 3.73 -10.95
CA TRP A 142 -12.54 4.11 -9.54
C TRP A 142 -13.33 5.38 -9.21
N ARG A 143 -13.48 6.29 -10.19
CA ARG A 143 -14.19 7.57 -9.99
C ARG A 143 -15.70 7.41 -9.80
N VAL A 144 -16.26 6.28 -10.23
CA VAL A 144 -17.71 5.99 -10.12
C VAL A 144 -17.99 4.82 -9.18
N ALA A 145 -16.95 4.16 -8.66
CA ALA A 145 -17.06 3.03 -7.74
C ALA A 145 -17.54 3.43 -6.34
N LEU A 146 -17.42 4.71 -5.98
CA LEU A 146 -17.86 5.27 -4.69
C LEU A 146 -18.55 6.62 -4.91
N CYS A 147 -19.39 7.00 -3.94
CA CYS A 147 -20.01 8.33 -3.89
C CYS A 147 -19.02 9.37 -3.34
N TRP A 148 -18.06 9.79 -4.16
CA TRP A 148 -17.06 10.79 -3.77
C TRP A 148 -17.69 12.16 -3.47
N GLN A 149 -17.27 12.76 -2.36
CA GLN A 149 -17.67 14.09 -1.92
C GLN A 149 -16.42 14.94 -1.67
N ARG A 150 -16.55 16.26 -1.79
CA ARG A 150 -15.46 17.19 -1.43
C ARG A 150 -15.13 17.07 0.06
N ALA A 151 -13.85 16.86 0.39
CA ALA A 151 -13.39 16.56 1.75
C ALA A 151 -13.50 17.76 2.70
N ASP A 152 -13.58 18.98 2.15
CA ASP A 152 -13.88 20.24 2.84
C ASP A 152 -15.28 20.29 3.50
N HIS A 153 -16.07 19.21 3.44
CA HIS A 153 -17.36 19.04 4.11
C HIS A 153 -17.40 17.96 5.21
N LEU A 154 -16.26 17.33 5.54
CA LEU A 154 -16.20 16.23 6.53
C LEU A 154 -15.55 16.62 7.89
N SER A 155 -15.44 17.92 8.18
CA SER A 155 -14.94 18.45 9.47
C SER A 155 -16.02 18.59 10.53
#